data_AF-A0A3N1XQV2-F1
#
_entry.id   AF-A0A3N1XQV2-F1
#
_cell.length_a   1.000
_cell.length_b   1.000
_cell.length_c   1.000
_cell.angle_alpha   90.00
_cell.angle_beta   90.00
_cell.angle_gamma   90.00
#
_symmetry.space_group_name_H-M   'P 1'
#
loop_
_entity.id
_entity.type
_entity.pdbx_description
1 polymer ?
#
loop_
_entity_poly.entity_id
_entity_poly.type
_entity_poly.pdbx_seq_one_letter_code
_entity_poly.pdbx_strand_id
1 'polypeptide(L)' 'MKPTLVKVLFGLSIVLLICFLGGLVYIHYDYYNKTLPSYGSTPIDVYYVIHGVIFLIPSILCFVISLILNFTVKKK' A
#
# COMPACT_ATOMS: atom_id res chain seq x y z
N MET A 1 -10.83 -19.25 -13.95
CA MET A 1 -9.69 -18.57 -13.30
C MET A 1 -9.39 -19.25 -11.99
N LYS A 2 -8.11 -19.36 -11.58
CA LYS A 2 -7.74 -20.07 -10.34
C LYS A 2 -8.22 -19.25 -9.13
N PRO A 3 -9.16 -19.75 -8.30
CA PRO A 3 -9.70 -19.00 -7.16
C PRO A 3 -8.62 -18.62 -6.13
N THR A 4 -7.53 -19.39 -6.09
CA THR A 4 -6.33 -19.10 -5.31
C THR A 4 -5.71 -17.75 -5.68
N LEU A 5 -5.65 -17.39 -6.96
CA LEU A 5 -5.04 -16.13 -7.42
C LEU A 5 -5.83 -14.92 -6.91
N VAL A 6 -7.17 -14.99 -6.95
CA VAL A 6 -8.07 -13.92 -6.46
C VAL A 6 -7.84 -13.69 -4.96
N LYS A 7 -7.79 -14.77 -4.17
CA LYS A 7 -7.54 -14.72 -2.73
C LYS A 7 -6.16 -14.15 -2.41
N VAL A 8 -5.12 -14.57 -3.15
CA VAL A 8 -3.74 -14.07 -2.97
C VAL A 8 -3.65 -12.57 -3.27
N LEU A 9 -4.21 -12.11 -4.40
CA LEU A 9 -4.19 -10.69 -4.76
C LEU A 9 -4.97 -9.82 -3.75
N PHE A 10 -6.09 -10.32 -3.25
CA PHE A 10 -6.87 -9.64 -2.22
C PHE A 10 -6.12 -9.58 -0.89
N GLY A 11 -5.46 -10.68 -0.49
CA GLY A 11 -4.62 -10.69 0.70
C GLY A 11 -3.45 -9.71 0.59
N LEU A 12 -2.77 -9.70 -0.56
CA LEU A 12 -1.69 -8.75 -0.84
C LEU A 12 -2.16 -7.30 -0.78
N SER A 13 -3.33 -6.98 -1.32
CA SER A 13 -3.83 -5.61 -1.25
C SER A 13 -4.06 -5.15 0.20
N ILE A 14 -4.57 -6.02 1.07
CA ILE A 14 -4.77 -5.73 2.49
C ILE A 14 -3.43 -5.52 3.19
N VAL A 15 -2.45 -6.41 2.98
CA VAL A 15 -1.12 -6.29 3.60
C VAL A 15 -0.45 -4.99 3.18
N LEU A 16 -0.47 -4.67 1.89
CA LEU A 16 0.09 -3.43 1.36
C LEU A 16 -0.63 -2.19 1.92
N LEU A 17 -1.95 -2.26 2.12
CA LEU A 17 -2.72 -1.16 2.71
C LEU A 17 -2.34 -0.94 4.19
N ILE A 18 -2.13 -2.01 4.94
CA ILE A 18 -1.66 -1.92 6.33
C ILE A 18 -0.25 -1.32 6.37
N CYS A 19 0.65 -1.75 5.48
CA CYS A 19 1.99 -1.15 5.35
C CYS A 19 1.92 0.33 4.98
N PHE A 20 0.99 0.71 4.11
CA PHE A 20 0.77 2.12 3.76
C PHE A 20 0.36 2.93 4.99
N LEU A 21 -0.70 2.53 5.69
CA LEU A 21 -1.22 3.25 6.85
C LEU A 21 -0.23 3.29 8.02
N GLY A 22 0.38 2.16 8.35
CA GLY A 22 1.40 2.08 9.40
C GLY A 22 2.64 2.91 9.07
N GLY A 23 3.09 2.87 7.82
CA GLY A 23 4.22 3.66 7.38
C GLY A 23 3.96 5.17 7.36
N LEU A 24 2.73 5.63 7.10
CA LEU A 24 2.38 7.06 7.25
C LEU A 24 2.54 7.54 8.69
N VAL A 25 2.04 6.76 9.65
CA VAL A 25 2.17 7.06 11.08
C VAL A 25 3.65 7.07 11.48
N TYR A 26 4.41 6.07 11.03
CA TYR A 26 5.84 5.98 11.28
C TYR A 26 6.60 7.18 10.72
N ILE A 27 6.42 7.50 9.43
CA ILE A 27 7.10 8.64 8.78
C ILE A 27 6.75 9.94 9.49
N HIS A 28 5.47 10.17 9.81
CA HIS A 28 5.05 11.37 10.54
C HIS A 28 5.75 11.47 11.89
N TYR A 29 5.68 10.40 12.70
CA TYR A 29 6.26 10.38 14.02
C TYR A 29 7.78 10.60 13.97
N ASP A 30 8.48 9.88 13.10
CA ASP A 30 9.94 9.91 12.97
C ASP A 30 10.44 11.26 12.44
N TYR A 31 9.71 11.87 11.50
CA TYR A 31 10.02 13.19 10.94
C TYR A 31 10.00 14.30 12.01
N TYR A 32 8.96 14.34 12.85
CA TYR A 32 8.80 15.40 13.85
C TYR A 32 9.55 15.13 15.15
N ASN A 33 9.65 13.87 15.57
CA ASN A 33 10.32 13.51 16.82
C ASN A 33 11.81 13.23 16.65
N LYS A 34 12.33 13.33 15.41
CA LYS A 34 13.76 13.19 15.08
C LYS A 34 14.40 11.93 15.70
N THR A 35 13.63 10.84 15.76
CA THR A 35 14.12 9.57 16.29
C THR A 35 15.29 9.03 15.44
N LEU A 36 15.36 9.43 14.17
CA LEU A 36 16.50 9.21 13.27
C LEU A 36 16.97 10.54 12.64
N PRO A 37 18.28 10.76 12.45
CA PRO A 37 18.81 11.96 11.79
C PRO A 37 18.58 12.00 10.26
N SER A 38 17.62 11.23 9.73
CA SER A 38 17.41 11.01 8.29
C SER A 38 16.63 12.11 7.55
N TYR A 39 15.85 12.93 8.24
CA TYR A 39 14.92 13.89 7.61
C TYR A 39 15.43 15.34 7.61
N GLY A 40 16.74 15.52 7.49
CA GLY A 40 17.39 16.82 7.75
C GLY A 40 17.18 17.91 6.70
N SER A 41 16.73 17.58 5.49
CA SER A 41 16.74 18.53 4.35
C SER A 41 15.61 18.36 3.33
N THR A 42 14.73 17.38 3.51
CA THR A 42 13.65 17.09 2.55
C THR A 42 12.29 17.34 3.21
N PRO A 43 11.34 18.01 2.55
CA PRO A 43 9.97 18.18 3.06
C PRO A 43 9.27 16.84 3.31
N ILE A 44 8.46 16.76 4.36
CA ILE A 44 7.70 15.54 4.73
C ILE A 44 6.81 15.02 3.58
N ASP A 45 6.27 15.92 2.77
CA ASP A 45 5.42 15.60 1.62
C ASP A 45 6.12 14.69 0.61
N VAL A 46 7.43 14.85 0.41
CA VAL A 46 8.22 14.01 -0.51
C VAL A 46 8.22 12.56 -0.02
N TYR A 47 8.38 12.34 1.29
CA TYR A 47 8.36 11.01 1.88
C TYR A 47 6.96 10.39 1.81
N TYR A 48 5.91 11.17 2.01
CA TYR A 48 4.54 10.71 1.81
C TYR A 48 4.25 10.30 0.36
N VAL A 49 4.76 11.07 -0.62
CA VAL A 49 4.62 10.72 -2.03
C VAL A 49 5.35 9.42 -2.33
N ILE A 50 6.62 9.29 -1.94
CA ILE A 50 7.41 8.06 -2.16
C ILE A 50 6.72 6.86 -1.51
N HIS A 51 6.29 6.99 -0.25
CA HIS A 51 5.60 5.93 0.48
C HIS A 51 4.27 5.54 -0.17
N GLY A 52 3.50 6.52 -0.63
CA GLY A 52 2.26 6.29 -1.38
C GLY A 52 2.50 5.55 -2.70
N VAL A 53 3.53 5.92 -3.45
CA VAL A 53 3.88 5.23 -4.72
C VAL A 53 4.26 3.77 -4.47
N ILE A 54 4.98 3.48 -3.39
CA ILE A 54 5.45 2.13 -3.08
C ILE A 54 4.33 1.22 -2.56
N PHE A 55 3.41 1.74 -1.74
CA PHE A 55 2.43 0.88 -1.05
C PHE A 55 0.98 1.09 -1.51
N LEU A 56 0.54 2.33 -1.69
CA LEU A 56 -0.85 2.62 -2.02
C LEU A 56 -1.19 2.23 -3.46
N ILE A 57 -0.35 2.62 -4.43
CA ILE A 57 -0.59 2.29 -5.84
C ILE A 57 -0.63 0.77 -6.04
N PRO A 58 0.34 -0.02 -5.56
CA PRO A 58 0.29 -1.47 -5.71
C PRO A 58 -0.90 -2.11 -4.96
N SER A 59 -1.27 -1.60 -3.78
CA SER A 59 -2.45 -2.07 -3.04
C SER A 59 -3.73 -1.92 -3.87
N ILE A 60 -3.96 -0.72 -4.45
CA ILE A 60 -5.13 -0.43 -5.29
C ILE A 60 -5.14 -1.34 -6.52
N LEU A 61 -4.00 -1.50 -7.21
CA LEU A 61 -3.89 -2.35 -8.38
C LEU A 61 -4.23 -3.81 -8.06
N CYS A 62 -3.65 -4.37 -6.99
CA CYS A 62 -3.96 -5.73 -6.54
C CYS A 62 -5.44 -5.91 -6.21
N PHE A 63 -6.05 -4.92 -5.55
CA PHE A 63 -7.46 -4.95 -5.20
C PHE A 63 -8.37 -4.90 -6.42
N VAL A 64 -8.14 -3.96 -7.34
CA VAL A 64 -8.94 -3.82 -8.58
C VAL A 64 -8.83 -5.06 -9.44
N ILE A 65 -7.62 -5.60 -9.63
CA ILE A 65 -7.43 -6.84 -10.40
C ILE A 65 -8.18 -7.99 -9.70
N SER A 66 -8.07 -8.14 -8.39
CA SER A 66 -8.80 -9.18 -7.65
C SER A 66 -10.32 -9.07 -7.84
N LEU A 67 -10.85 -7.85 -7.80
CA LEU A 67 -12.27 -7.56 -8.00
C LEU A 67 -12.75 -7.92 -9.41
N ILE A 68 -12.00 -7.52 -10.45
CA ILE A 68 -12.30 -7.85 -11.85
C ILE A 68 -12.28 -9.37 -12.06
N LEU A 69 -11.27 -10.06 -11.52
CA LEU A 69 -11.15 -11.52 -11.61
C LEU A 69 -12.33 -12.22 -10.91
N ASN A 70 -12.75 -11.73 -9.74
CA ASN A 70 -13.87 -12.29 -9.00
C ASN A 70 -15.21 -12.14 -9.74
N PHE A 71 -15.46 -10.97 -10.36
CA PHE A 71 -16.66 -10.76 -11.19
C PHE A 71 -16.66 -11.64 -12.44
N THR A 72 -15.49 -11.83 -13.06
CA THR A 72 -15.34 -12.70 -14.24
C THR A 72 -15.62 -14.16 -13.90
N VAL A 73 -15.21 -14.62 -12.71
CA VAL A 73 -15.51 -15.97 -12.22
C VAL A 73 -17.01 -16.15 -11.96
N LYS A 74 -17.70 -15.16 -11.39
CA LYS A 74 -19.13 -15.26 -11.07
C LYS A 74 -20.05 -15.20 -12.29
N LYS A 75 -19.59 -14.67 -13.43
CA LYS A 75 -20.35 -14.60 -14.68
C LYS A 75 -20.25 -15.87 -15.54
N LYS A 76 -19.41 -16.84 -15.14
CA LYS A 76 -19.18 -18.10 -15.86
C LYS A 76 -19.77 -19.25 -15.06
#